data_AF-A0AAG5CRL8-F1
#
_entry.id   AF-A0AAG5CRL8-F1
#
_cell.length_a   1.000
_cell.length_b   1.000
_cell.length_c   1.000
_cell.angle_alpha   90.00
_cell.angle_beta   90.00
_cell.angle_gamma   90.00
#
_symmetry.space_group_name_H-M   'P 1'
#
loop_
_entity.id
_entity.type
_entity.pdbx_description
1 polymer ?
#
loop_
_entity_poly.entity_id
_entity_poly.type
_entity_poly.pdbx_seq_one_letter_code
_entity_poly.pdbx_strand_id
1 'polypeptide(L)'
;MKVQTVLLLLVAGSCCLATPLSRQVQTRREIPQETLDLVYDAFVTVFRTVQATYPPELLQQLAKELLATGGRFEFSEELSAELDGKAVELRSNLKNALEDIAFSAAGLDPSDELVADKVRDYLDYAVDVLINSVPMDVLENLVVEVLEKEGSFDFTPELEATLLEALADTKIQLRQIIDYEFELFEELIELDDEMRALIYQYIDYLADETYQAIPWKLLEDIVYEVIENEGSIELSDALNERIEETLELLRQKLREVLESLESMLLPKKA
;
A
#
# COMPACT_ATOMS: atom_id res chain seq x y z
N MET A 1 28.41 2.79 -1.57
CA MET A 1 27.03 3.20 -1.90
C MET A 1 26.74 2.79 -3.34
N LYS A 2 25.62 2.10 -3.62
CA LYS A 2 25.15 1.78 -5.00
C LYS A 2 23.62 1.90 -5.03
N VAL A 3 23.02 2.39 -6.13
CA VAL A 3 21.63 2.90 -6.23
C VAL A 3 20.49 1.95 -5.78
N GLN A 4 20.88 0.73 -5.41
CA GLN A 4 20.14 -0.49 -5.11
C GLN A 4 19.43 -0.50 -3.75
N THR A 5 19.59 0.55 -2.93
CA THR A 5 19.27 0.47 -1.49
C THR A 5 18.27 1.54 -0.99
N VAL A 6 18.18 2.71 -1.64
CA VAL A 6 16.87 3.36 -1.87
C VAL A 6 16.15 2.75 -3.09
N LEU A 7 16.73 1.81 -3.85
CA LEU A 7 16.08 0.60 -4.46
C LEU A 7 14.68 0.12 -3.98
N LEU A 8 14.37 0.44 -2.73
CA LEU A 8 14.14 -0.52 -1.65
C LEU A 8 13.30 0.14 -0.57
N LEU A 9 13.82 1.25 -0.03
CA LEU A 9 13.03 2.29 0.66
C LEU A 9 11.81 2.76 -0.13
N LEU A 10 11.86 2.57 -1.43
CA LEU A 10 10.96 3.24 -2.34
C LEU A 10 9.74 2.35 -2.64
N VAL A 11 9.81 1.00 -2.64
CA VAL A 11 8.55 0.20 -2.49
C VAL A 11 8.12 0.20 -1.03
N ALA A 12 9.07 0.22 -0.09
CA ALA A 12 8.75 0.32 1.32
C ALA A 12 7.88 1.56 1.63
N GLY A 13 8.21 2.70 1.02
CA GLY A 13 7.44 3.93 1.10
C GLY A 13 6.25 4.01 0.14
N SER A 14 6.25 3.29 -0.99
CA SER A 14 5.07 3.04 -1.86
C SER A 14 5.36 2.19 -3.11
N CYS A 15 6.30 2.56 -3.99
CA CYS A 15 6.65 1.88 -5.26
C CYS A 15 8.10 2.15 -5.81
N CYS A 16 9.13 1.35 -5.47
CA CYS A 16 10.41 1.04 -6.20
C CYS A 16 11.36 2.22 -6.66
N LEU A 17 12.69 2.05 -6.90
CA LEU A 17 13.47 3.00 -7.78
C LEU A 17 14.96 3.47 -7.47
N ALA A 18 15.40 4.00 -6.29
CA ALA A 18 16.40 5.10 -6.42
C ALA A 18 17.30 5.68 -5.24
N THR A 19 18.42 5.08 -4.77
CA THR A 19 19.71 5.75 -4.25
C THR A 19 20.70 4.71 -3.64
N PRO A 20 22.04 4.97 -3.46
CA PRO A 20 22.90 6.05 -4.01
C PRO A 20 24.13 5.54 -4.83
N LEU A 21 24.50 6.05 -6.00
CA LEU A 21 25.21 5.27 -7.06
C LEU A 21 26.77 5.31 -7.13
N SER A 22 27.50 4.22 -6.76
CA SER A 22 28.94 4.07 -7.12
C SER A 22 29.18 3.53 -8.54
N ARG A 23 29.93 4.32 -9.30
CA ARG A 23 30.25 4.28 -10.75
C ARG A 23 30.98 3.02 -11.28
N GLN A 24 30.63 1.82 -10.84
CA GLN A 24 31.26 0.56 -11.28
C GLN A 24 30.30 -0.59 -11.62
N VAL A 25 28.97 -0.42 -11.53
CA VAL A 25 28.00 -1.49 -11.91
C VAL A 25 27.34 -1.20 -13.27
N GLN A 26 28.15 -1.21 -14.32
CA GLN A 26 27.66 -1.37 -15.71
C GLN A 26 27.72 -2.83 -16.18
N THR A 27 27.98 -3.78 -15.27
CA THR A 27 28.37 -5.18 -15.59
C THR A 27 27.63 -6.27 -14.81
N ARG A 28 26.61 -5.94 -14.01
CA ARG A 28 25.56 -6.91 -13.59
C ARG A 28 24.20 -6.27 -13.77
N ARG A 29 23.26 -7.05 -14.30
CA ARG A 29 21.95 -6.63 -14.83
C ARG A 29 20.84 -7.41 -14.14
N GLU A 30 20.87 -7.42 -12.82
CA GLU A 30 19.92 -8.14 -11.96
C GLU A 30 19.67 -7.26 -10.73
N ILE A 31 18.41 -7.16 -10.29
CA ILE A 31 18.02 -6.57 -9.02
C ILE A 31 18.45 -7.56 -7.91
N PRO A 32 19.16 -7.13 -6.85
CA PRO A 32 19.55 -8.04 -5.78
C PRO A 32 18.34 -8.71 -5.12
N GLN A 33 18.42 -9.99 -4.76
CA GLN A 33 17.36 -10.64 -3.98
C GLN A 33 17.12 -9.90 -2.64
N GLU A 34 18.18 -9.37 -2.02
CA GLU A 34 18.10 -8.49 -0.83
C GLU A 34 17.23 -7.24 -1.08
N THR A 35 17.18 -6.73 -2.32
CA THR A 35 16.27 -5.65 -2.73
C THR A 35 14.83 -6.14 -2.83
N LEU A 36 14.59 -7.32 -3.40
CA LEU A 36 13.23 -7.88 -3.48
C LEU A 36 12.67 -8.26 -2.09
N ASP A 37 13.54 -8.76 -1.20
CA ASP A 37 13.17 -9.20 0.14
C ASP A 37 12.81 -8.00 1.05
N LEU A 38 13.59 -6.91 1.07
CA LEU A 38 13.25 -5.75 1.91
C LEU A 38 12.10 -4.91 1.33
N VAL A 39 11.88 -4.91 0.01
CA VAL A 39 10.61 -4.44 -0.59
C VAL A 39 9.43 -5.21 0.01
N TYR A 40 9.53 -6.54 0.04
CA TYR A 40 8.49 -7.43 0.52
C TYR A 40 8.24 -7.25 2.02
N ASP A 41 9.30 -7.22 2.83
CA ASP A 41 9.21 -7.05 4.29
C ASP A 41 8.55 -5.72 4.66
N ALA A 42 8.76 -4.67 3.87
CA ALA A 42 8.12 -3.39 4.09
C ALA A 42 6.63 -3.39 3.74
N PHE A 43 6.21 -4.01 2.62
CA PHE A 43 4.79 -4.21 2.32
C PHE A 43 4.07 -4.97 3.44
N VAL A 44 4.69 -6.05 3.94
CA VAL A 44 4.18 -6.81 5.10
C VAL A 44 4.14 -5.95 6.36
N THR A 45 5.12 -5.07 6.56
CA THR A 45 5.19 -4.18 7.71
C THR A 45 4.07 -3.14 7.68
N VAL A 46 3.80 -2.53 6.52
CA VAL A 46 2.65 -1.62 6.32
C VAL A 46 1.35 -2.35 6.68
N PHE A 47 1.11 -3.52 6.09
CA PHE A 47 -0.10 -4.32 6.35
C PHE A 47 -0.28 -4.67 7.84
N ARG A 48 0.78 -5.18 8.50
CA ARG A 48 0.76 -5.49 9.94
C ARG A 48 0.57 -4.26 10.81
N THR A 49 1.08 -3.11 10.40
CA THR A 49 0.94 -1.86 11.14
C THR A 49 -0.49 -1.34 11.09
N VAL A 50 -1.16 -1.45 9.93
CA VAL A 50 -2.61 -1.21 9.81
C VAL A 50 -3.38 -2.14 10.74
N GLN A 51 -3.17 -3.46 10.64
CA GLN A 51 -3.86 -4.44 11.49
C GLN A 51 -3.64 -4.21 12.99
N ALA A 52 -2.42 -3.86 13.41
CA ALA A 52 -2.10 -3.62 14.82
C ALA A 52 -2.68 -2.30 15.37
N THR A 53 -2.99 -1.33 14.49
CA THR A 53 -3.51 -0.03 14.91
C THR A 53 -5.01 -0.07 15.23
N TYR A 54 -5.79 -0.88 14.51
CA TYR A 54 -7.24 -1.03 14.70
C TYR A 54 -7.58 -2.28 15.51
N PRO A 55 -7.91 -2.17 16.82
CA PRO A 55 -8.21 -3.33 17.65
C PRO A 55 -9.55 -3.99 17.26
N PRO A 56 -9.73 -5.30 17.52
CA PRO A 56 -10.95 -6.02 17.18
C PRO A 56 -12.24 -5.38 17.71
N GLU A 57 -12.21 -4.83 18.91
CA GLU A 57 -13.38 -4.20 19.54
C GLU A 57 -13.88 -2.98 18.74
N LEU A 58 -12.95 -2.16 18.23
CA LEU A 58 -13.25 -1.00 17.39
C LEU A 58 -13.77 -1.42 16.02
N LEU A 59 -13.15 -2.44 15.40
CA LEU A 59 -13.61 -3.01 14.13
C LEU A 59 -15.02 -3.62 14.26
N GLN A 60 -15.34 -4.24 15.39
CA GLN A 60 -16.68 -4.77 15.68
C GLN A 60 -17.71 -3.66 15.92
N GLN A 61 -17.32 -2.56 16.57
CA GLN A 61 -18.19 -1.38 16.69
C GLN A 61 -18.48 -0.74 15.33
N LEU A 62 -17.43 -0.55 14.51
CA LEU A 62 -17.53 -0.05 13.14
C LEU A 62 -18.47 -0.92 12.30
N ALA A 63 -18.31 -2.25 12.32
CA ALA A 63 -19.20 -3.16 11.61
C ALA A 63 -20.67 -3.01 12.04
N LYS A 64 -20.93 -2.90 13.34
CA LYS A 64 -22.30 -2.72 13.87
C LYS A 64 -22.91 -1.37 13.49
N GLU A 65 -22.15 -0.28 13.54
CA GLU A 65 -22.63 1.03 13.11
C GLU A 65 -22.87 1.07 11.59
N LEU A 66 -22.00 0.48 10.77
CA LEU A 66 -22.22 0.33 9.31
C LEU A 66 -23.49 -0.48 8.99
N LEU A 67 -23.74 -1.60 9.68
CA LEU A 67 -24.97 -2.37 9.49
C LEU A 67 -26.22 -1.59 9.92
N ALA A 68 -26.12 -0.77 10.97
CA ALA A 68 -27.21 0.07 11.44
C ALA A 68 -27.52 1.27 10.52
N THR A 69 -26.52 1.82 9.82
CA THR A 69 -26.66 2.94 8.89
C THR A 69 -26.92 2.52 7.43
N GLY A 70 -26.83 1.22 7.12
CA GLY A 70 -26.88 0.73 5.74
C GLY A 70 -25.62 1.06 4.94
N GLY A 71 -24.46 1.10 5.61
CA GLY A 71 -23.14 1.31 5.01
C GLY A 71 -22.65 2.75 4.98
N ARG A 72 -23.51 3.70 5.38
CA ARG A 72 -23.17 5.12 5.40
C ARG A 72 -22.24 5.46 6.55
N PHE A 73 -21.36 6.41 6.33
CA PHE A 73 -20.38 6.89 7.31
C PHE A 73 -20.98 7.95 8.26
N GLU A 74 -22.26 7.75 8.63
CA GLU A 74 -23.02 8.54 9.61
C GLU A 74 -22.76 8.01 11.05
N PHE A 75 -21.49 7.87 11.42
CA PHE A 75 -21.04 7.29 12.69
C PHE A 75 -21.40 8.14 13.93
N SER A 76 -21.42 7.50 15.09
CA SER A 76 -21.52 8.17 16.39
C SER A 76 -20.32 9.10 16.65
N GLU A 77 -20.54 10.23 17.36
CA GLU A 77 -19.46 11.18 17.68
C GLU A 77 -18.29 10.52 18.44
N GLU A 78 -18.57 9.48 19.22
CA GLU A 78 -17.57 8.68 19.94
C GLU A 78 -16.75 7.80 18.98
N LEU A 79 -17.40 7.06 18.07
CA LEU A 79 -16.71 6.26 17.06
C LEU A 79 -15.90 7.13 16.09
N SER A 80 -16.44 8.25 15.62
CA SER A 80 -15.70 9.20 14.76
C SER A 80 -14.44 9.71 15.45
N ALA A 81 -14.52 10.13 16.71
CA ALA A 81 -13.36 10.63 17.45
C ALA A 81 -12.30 9.53 17.72
N GLU A 82 -12.73 8.28 17.92
CA GLU A 82 -11.80 7.15 18.05
C GLU A 82 -11.13 6.81 16.72
N LEU A 83 -11.88 6.77 15.61
CA LEU A 83 -11.35 6.54 14.27
C LEU A 83 -10.37 7.65 13.83
N ASP A 84 -10.67 8.92 14.11
CA ASP A 84 -9.76 10.05 13.89
C ASP A 84 -8.46 9.88 14.70
N GLY A 85 -8.59 9.51 15.98
CA GLY A 85 -7.44 9.19 16.84
C GLY A 85 -6.58 8.06 16.27
N LYS A 86 -7.22 6.99 15.79
CA LYS A 86 -6.54 5.86 15.14
C LYS A 86 -5.94 6.21 13.78
N ALA A 87 -6.52 7.11 13.02
CA ALA A 87 -5.93 7.60 11.76
C ALA A 87 -4.68 8.45 11.99
N VAL A 88 -4.57 9.15 13.13
CA VAL A 88 -3.33 9.83 13.56
C VAL A 88 -2.31 8.83 14.10
N GLU A 89 -2.75 7.85 14.91
CA GLU A 89 -1.89 6.76 15.41
C GLU A 89 -1.28 5.96 14.25
N LEU A 90 -2.09 5.63 13.23
CA LEU A 90 -1.67 4.91 12.04
C LEU A 90 -0.57 5.63 11.27
N ARG A 91 -0.75 6.94 11.01
CA ARG A 91 0.26 7.79 10.37
C ARG A 91 1.60 7.72 11.10
N SER A 92 1.57 7.89 12.43
CA SER A 92 2.78 7.83 13.25
C SER A 92 3.42 6.44 13.26
N ASN A 93 2.62 5.38 13.38
CA ASN A 93 3.11 4.01 13.43
C ASN A 93 3.74 3.60 12.09
N LEU A 94 3.10 3.92 10.96
CA LEU A 94 3.62 3.65 9.62
C LEU A 94 4.92 4.43 9.37
N LYS A 95 4.95 5.73 9.69
CA LYS A 95 6.19 6.52 9.57
C LYS A 95 7.33 5.89 10.36
N ASN A 96 7.12 5.58 11.64
CA ASN A 96 8.16 5.00 12.49
C ASN A 96 8.65 3.65 11.95
N ALA A 97 7.74 2.78 11.51
CA ALA A 97 8.10 1.46 10.98
C ALA A 97 8.88 1.55 9.66
N LEU A 98 8.54 2.51 8.79
CA LEU A 98 9.25 2.78 7.54
C LEU A 98 10.58 3.50 7.77
N GLU A 99 10.68 4.37 8.78
CA GLU A 99 11.92 5.02 9.23
C GLU A 99 12.90 3.98 9.80
N ASP A 100 12.43 3.02 10.60
CA ASP A 100 13.22 1.89 11.08
C ASP A 100 13.75 1.05 9.89
N ILE A 101 12.92 0.76 8.89
CA ILE A 101 13.32 0.09 7.64
C ILE A 101 14.40 0.91 6.88
N ALA A 102 14.21 2.24 6.79
CA ALA A 102 15.12 3.16 6.11
C ALA A 102 16.54 3.14 6.69
N PHE A 103 16.66 3.19 8.02
CA PHE A 103 17.96 3.25 8.66
C PHE A 103 18.57 1.87 8.89
N SER A 104 17.78 0.87 9.31
CA SER A 104 18.32 -0.44 9.67
C SER A 104 18.67 -1.31 8.45
N ALA A 105 17.85 -1.28 7.41
CA ALA A 105 17.95 -2.22 6.30
C ALA A 105 18.39 -1.55 4.99
N ALA A 106 17.99 -0.30 4.75
CA ALA A 106 18.55 0.51 3.66
C ALA A 106 19.88 1.23 4.04
N GLY A 107 20.40 1.01 5.24
CA GLY A 107 21.77 1.40 5.62
C GLY A 107 22.07 2.90 5.51
N LEU A 108 21.04 3.74 5.56
CA LEU A 108 21.17 5.18 5.72
C LEU A 108 21.66 5.48 7.14
N ASP A 109 22.61 6.41 7.28
CA ASP A 109 23.19 6.73 8.59
C ASP A 109 22.24 7.63 9.39
N PRO A 110 21.63 7.15 10.49
CA PRO A 110 20.71 7.96 11.30
C PRO A 110 21.43 9.06 12.09
N SER A 111 22.77 9.11 12.07
CA SER A 111 23.58 10.19 12.66
C SER A 111 23.92 11.32 11.68
N ASP A 112 23.62 11.16 10.38
CA ASP A 112 23.60 12.26 9.42
C ASP A 112 22.23 12.95 9.48
N GLU A 113 22.15 14.04 10.25
CA GLU A 113 20.91 14.80 10.46
C GLU A 113 20.26 15.24 9.13
N LEU A 114 21.05 15.56 8.10
CA LEU A 114 20.53 16.01 6.80
C LEU A 114 19.92 14.86 5.99
N VAL A 115 20.46 13.65 6.10
CA VAL A 115 19.86 12.44 5.51
C VAL A 115 18.62 12.04 6.30
N ALA A 116 18.70 12.04 7.64
CA ALA A 116 17.59 11.65 8.51
C ALA A 116 16.36 12.57 8.37
N ASP A 117 16.58 13.88 8.28
CA ASP A 117 15.50 14.86 8.08
C ASP A 117 14.84 14.69 6.71
N LYS A 118 15.62 14.48 5.64
CA LYS A 118 15.05 14.17 4.30
C LYS A 118 14.22 12.89 4.31
N VAL A 119 14.70 11.82 4.94
CA VAL A 119 13.93 10.56 5.04
C VAL A 119 12.60 10.79 5.76
N ARG A 120 12.60 11.53 6.88
CA ARG A 120 11.38 11.84 7.64
C ARG A 120 10.38 12.67 6.84
N ASP A 121 10.85 13.69 6.15
CA ASP A 121 10.03 14.62 5.38
C ASP A 121 9.41 13.93 4.14
N TYR A 122 10.17 13.04 3.49
CA TYR A 122 9.65 12.14 2.46
C TYR A 122 8.59 11.17 3.01
N LEU A 123 8.86 10.51 4.16
CA LEU A 123 7.92 9.56 4.76
C LEU A 123 6.64 10.24 5.28
N ASP A 124 6.72 11.47 5.81
CA ASP A 124 5.54 12.26 6.18
C ASP A 124 4.62 12.48 4.97
N TYR A 125 5.20 12.88 3.82
CA TYR A 125 4.45 13.08 2.58
C TYR A 125 3.89 11.75 2.03
N ALA A 126 4.74 10.72 1.89
CA ALA A 126 4.36 9.44 1.32
C ALA A 126 3.26 8.73 2.12
N VAL A 127 3.35 8.73 3.45
CA VAL A 127 2.34 8.10 4.32
C VAL A 127 1.00 8.83 4.26
N ASP A 128 1.00 10.17 4.21
CA ASP A 128 -0.26 10.91 4.12
C ASP A 128 -0.92 10.75 2.72
N VAL A 129 -0.14 10.77 1.64
CA VAL A 129 -0.66 10.46 0.29
C VAL A 129 -1.20 9.03 0.23
N LEU A 130 -0.51 8.03 0.79
CA LEU A 130 -0.98 6.65 0.80
C LEU A 130 -2.32 6.48 1.55
N ILE A 131 -2.45 7.06 2.74
CA ILE A 131 -3.66 6.94 3.56
C ILE A 131 -4.86 7.66 2.93
N ASN A 132 -4.63 8.79 2.28
CA ASN A 132 -5.69 9.59 1.65
C ASN A 132 -5.92 9.25 0.16
N SER A 133 -5.24 8.23 -0.37
CA SER A 133 -5.19 7.94 -1.81
C SER A 133 -6.54 7.61 -2.43
N VAL A 134 -7.38 6.87 -1.70
CA VAL A 134 -8.76 6.53 -2.09
C VAL A 134 -9.73 7.49 -1.40
N PRO A 135 -10.59 8.22 -2.13
CA PRO A 135 -11.58 9.11 -1.52
C PRO A 135 -12.58 8.36 -0.64
N MET A 136 -12.92 8.94 0.51
CA MET A 136 -13.82 8.31 1.50
C MET A 136 -15.24 8.10 0.98
N ASP A 137 -15.72 8.94 0.07
CA ASP A 137 -17.02 8.79 -0.59
C ASP A 137 -17.04 7.60 -1.57
N VAL A 138 -15.91 7.25 -2.19
CA VAL A 138 -15.78 6.04 -3.00
C VAL A 138 -15.87 4.79 -2.11
N LEU A 139 -15.23 4.82 -0.94
CA LEU A 139 -15.31 3.74 0.05
C LEU A 139 -16.72 3.62 0.66
N GLU A 140 -17.39 4.73 0.95
CA GLU A 140 -18.79 4.74 1.42
C GLU A 140 -19.72 4.12 0.37
N ASN A 141 -19.64 4.56 -0.89
CA ASN A 141 -20.45 4.02 -1.98
C ASN A 141 -20.24 2.50 -2.18
N LEU A 142 -18.99 2.01 -2.05
CA LEU A 142 -18.67 0.59 -2.07
C LEU A 142 -19.41 -0.16 -0.94
N VAL A 143 -19.28 0.31 0.31
CA VAL A 143 -19.86 -0.37 1.47
C VAL A 143 -21.40 -0.33 1.43
N VAL A 144 -22.00 0.80 1.05
CA VAL A 144 -23.44 0.93 0.84
C VAL A 144 -23.95 -0.09 -0.18
N GLU A 145 -23.31 -0.18 -1.36
CA GLU A 145 -23.80 -1.09 -2.41
C GLU A 145 -23.62 -2.57 -2.03
N VAL A 146 -22.52 -2.93 -1.36
CA VAL A 146 -22.30 -4.28 -0.81
C VAL A 146 -23.41 -4.65 0.17
N LEU A 147 -23.79 -3.76 1.08
CA LEU A 147 -24.86 -4.02 2.06
C LEU A 147 -26.25 -4.01 1.44
N GLU A 148 -26.53 -3.16 0.44
CA GLU A 148 -27.77 -3.21 -0.35
C GLU A 148 -27.91 -4.54 -1.13
N LYS A 149 -26.80 -5.20 -1.44
CA LYS A 149 -26.72 -6.52 -2.11
C LYS A 149 -26.49 -7.68 -1.14
N GLU A 150 -26.89 -7.51 0.13
CA GLU A 150 -26.82 -8.53 1.20
C GLU A 150 -25.40 -9.09 1.44
N GLY A 151 -24.35 -8.38 1.03
CA GLY A 151 -22.94 -8.75 1.13
C GLY A 151 -22.25 -9.06 -0.19
N SER A 152 -22.96 -9.05 -1.33
CA SER A 152 -22.37 -9.42 -2.62
C SER A 152 -21.52 -8.33 -3.28
N PHE A 153 -20.45 -8.78 -3.94
CA PHE A 153 -19.48 -7.94 -4.67
C PHE A 153 -19.75 -7.90 -6.20
N ASP A 154 -20.95 -8.28 -6.65
CA ASP A 154 -21.43 -8.12 -8.03
C ASP A 154 -21.81 -6.66 -8.29
N PHE A 155 -20.82 -5.78 -8.48
CA PHE A 155 -20.98 -4.32 -8.47
C PHE A 155 -21.83 -3.77 -9.65
N THR A 156 -22.43 -2.59 -9.46
CA THR A 156 -23.05 -1.85 -10.56
C THR A 156 -21.98 -1.33 -11.53
N PRO A 157 -22.27 -1.22 -12.85
CA PRO A 157 -21.35 -0.60 -13.80
C PRO A 157 -20.95 0.83 -13.41
N GLU A 158 -21.83 1.55 -12.72
CA GLU A 158 -21.59 2.87 -12.17
C GLU A 158 -20.53 2.85 -11.03
N LEU A 159 -20.63 1.91 -10.09
CA LEU A 159 -19.62 1.73 -9.03
C LEU A 159 -18.30 1.19 -9.61
N GLU A 160 -18.33 0.22 -10.53
CA GLU A 160 -17.13 -0.27 -11.22
C GLU A 160 -16.37 0.87 -11.91
N ALA A 161 -17.07 1.76 -12.62
CA ALA A 161 -16.47 2.93 -13.25
C ALA A 161 -15.85 3.88 -12.22
N THR A 162 -16.52 4.10 -11.08
CA THR A 162 -16.03 4.94 -9.98
C THR A 162 -14.76 4.37 -9.34
N LEU A 163 -14.69 3.05 -9.13
CA LEU A 163 -13.50 2.37 -8.61
C LEU A 163 -12.32 2.43 -9.59
N LEU A 164 -12.57 2.34 -10.90
CA LEU A 164 -11.55 2.50 -11.93
C LEU A 164 -11.05 3.95 -12.06
N GLU A 165 -11.91 4.95 -11.85
CA GLU A 165 -11.53 6.36 -11.78
C GLU A 165 -10.67 6.62 -10.52
N ALA A 166 -11.09 6.12 -9.36
CA ALA A 166 -10.30 6.20 -8.13
C ALA A 166 -8.93 5.50 -8.23
N LEU A 167 -8.83 4.37 -8.95
CA LEU A 167 -7.55 3.73 -9.26
C LEU A 167 -6.66 4.59 -10.18
N ALA A 168 -7.24 5.27 -11.16
CA ALA A 168 -6.50 6.18 -12.04
C ALA A 168 -5.96 7.40 -11.27
N ASP A 169 -6.78 7.99 -10.39
CA ASP A 169 -6.36 9.09 -9.51
C ASP A 169 -5.32 8.64 -8.47
N THR A 170 -5.46 7.42 -7.93
CA THR A 170 -4.45 6.80 -7.04
C THR A 170 -3.10 6.71 -7.75
N LYS A 171 -3.06 6.28 -9.02
CA LYS A 171 -1.80 6.26 -9.81
C LYS A 171 -1.19 7.64 -9.97
N ILE A 172 -1.99 8.68 -10.18
CA ILE A 172 -1.50 10.06 -10.27
C ILE A 172 -0.88 10.47 -8.93
N GLN A 173 -1.54 10.18 -7.81
CA GLN A 173 -1.03 10.49 -6.47
C GLN A 173 0.25 9.71 -6.14
N LEU A 174 0.34 8.42 -6.47
CA LEU A 174 1.56 7.62 -6.30
C LEU A 174 2.74 8.16 -7.10
N ARG A 175 2.51 8.69 -8.32
CA ARG A 175 3.57 9.39 -9.09
C ARG A 175 4.02 10.68 -8.41
N GLN A 176 3.14 11.41 -7.72
CA GLN A 176 3.51 12.62 -6.97
C GLN A 176 4.46 12.32 -5.80
N ILE A 177 4.34 11.15 -5.16
CA ILE A 177 5.31 10.67 -4.16
C ILE A 177 6.72 10.60 -4.79
N ILE A 178 6.81 10.09 -6.01
CA ILE A 178 8.09 9.93 -6.72
C ILE A 178 8.60 11.26 -7.27
N ASP A 179 7.71 12.16 -7.70
CA ASP A 179 8.09 13.52 -8.08
C ASP A 179 8.71 14.27 -6.88
N TYR A 180 8.13 14.13 -5.67
CA TYR A 180 8.69 14.72 -4.46
C TYR A 180 10.07 14.13 -4.10
N GLU A 181 10.25 12.83 -4.31
CA GLU A 181 11.55 12.18 -4.11
C GLU A 181 12.62 12.69 -5.10
N PHE A 182 12.26 12.89 -6.37
CA PHE A 182 13.15 13.48 -7.37
C PHE A 182 13.56 14.92 -7.03
N GLU A 183 12.72 15.68 -6.32
CA GLU A 183 13.06 17.01 -5.80
C GLU A 183 13.97 16.93 -4.57
N LEU A 184 13.78 15.93 -3.71
CA LEU A 184 14.47 15.81 -2.43
C LEU A 184 15.87 15.18 -2.52
N PHE A 185 16.07 14.23 -3.44
CA PHE A 185 17.33 13.49 -3.60
C PHE A 185 18.07 13.89 -4.88
N GLU A 186 19.13 14.70 -4.72
CA GLU A 186 19.92 15.26 -5.83
C GLU A 186 20.50 14.19 -6.79
N GLU A 187 20.75 12.97 -6.30
CA GLU A 187 21.22 11.85 -7.13
C GLU A 187 20.20 11.42 -8.21
N LEU A 188 18.92 11.77 -8.04
CA LEU A 188 17.82 11.42 -8.94
C LEU A 188 17.49 12.54 -9.94
N ILE A 189 17.98 13.75 -9.67
CA ILE A 189 17.88 14.86 -10.62
C ILE A 189 18.61 14.52 -11.93
N GLU A 190 19.69 13.72 -11.87
CA GLU A 190 20.44 13.24 -13.05
C GLU A 190 19.70 12.17 -13.89
N LEU A 191 18.53 11.67 -13.48
CA LEU A 191 17.73 10.76 -14.29
C LEU A 191 17.12 11.47 -15.50
N ASP A 192 17.30 10.89 -16.69
CA ASP A 192 16.72 11.38 -17.93
C ASP A 192 15.21 11.09 -18.04
N ASP A 193 14.55 11.81 -18.97
CA ASP A 193 13.09 11.73 -19.18
C ASP A 193 12.63 10.32 -19.57
N GLU A 194 13.48 9.52 -20.23
CA GLU A 194 13.18 8.14 -20.63
C GLU A 194 13.12 7.24 -19.39
N MET A 195 14.09 7.35 -18.48
CA MET A 195 14.09 6.62 -17.22
C MET A 195 12.96 7.06 -16.27
N ARG A 196 12.64 8.37 -16.20
CA ARG A 196 11.51 8.87 -15.40
C ARG A 196 10.17 8.34 -15.93
N ALA A 197 9.96 8.39 -17.25
CA ALA A 197 8.76 7.84 -17.89
C ALA A 197 8.62 6.32 -17.68
N LEU A 198 9.74 5.61 -17.57
CA LEU A 198 9.79 4.19 -17.28
C LEU A 198 9.44 3.90 -15.81
N ILE A 199 9.93 4.71 -14.86
CA ILE A 199 9.55 4.64 -13.44
C ILE A 199 8.03 4.81 -13.27
N TYR A 200 7.41 5.81 -13.92
CA TYR A 200 5.96 6.01 -13.83
C TYR A 200 5.16 4.80 -14.36
N GLN A 201 5.64 4.12 -15.40
CA GLN A 201 4.99 2.89 -15.92
C GLN A 201 5.03 1.74 -14.91
N TYR A 202 6.02 1.68 -14.02
CA TYR A 202 6.08 0.66 -12.96
C TYR A 202 5.14 0.95 -11.81
N ILE A 203 4.98 2.21 -11.43
CA ILE A 203 3.98 2.63 -10.44
C ILE A 203 2.57 2.27 -10.95
N ASP A 204 2.29 2.57 -12.22
CA ASP A 204 1.02 2.22 -12.86
C ASP A 204 0.78 0.71 -12.86
N TYR A 205 1.79 -0.07 -13.27
CA TYR A 205 1.72 -1.53 -13.31
C TYR A 205 1.59 -2.16 -11.92
N LEU A 206 2.31 -1.65 -10.91
CA LEU A 206 2.17 -2.08 -9.52
C LEU A 206 0.76 -1.82 -9.01
N ALA A 207 0.20 -0.63 -9.23
CA ALA A 207 -1.17 -0.32 -8.85
C ALA A 207 -2.20 -1.22 -9.56
N ASP A 208 -2.02 -1.49 -10.86
CA ASP A 208 -2.87 -2.44 -11.61
C ASP A 208 -2.78 -3.87 -11.07
N GLU A 209 -1.58 -4.38 -10.82
CA GLU A 209 -1.37 -5.74 -10.32
C GLU A 209 -1.85 -5.91 -8.88
N THR A 210 -1.73 -4.87 -8.04
CA THR A 210 -2.29 -4.83 -6.69
C THR A 210 -3.82 -4.82 -6.73
N TYR A 211 -4.43 -4.00 -7.59
CA TYR A 211 -5.89 -4.00 -7.76
C TYR A 211 -6.41 -5.36 -8.26
N GLN A 212 -5.72 -5.96 -9.24
CA GLN A 212 -6.00 -7.32 -9.72
C GLN A 212 -5.64 -8.43 -8.72
N ALA A 213 -4.92 -8.13 -7.64
CA ALA A 213 -4.60 -9.08 -6.58
C ALA A 213 -5.70 -9.13 -5.51
N ILE A 214 -6.57 -8.12 -5.40
CA ILE A 214 -7.57 -8.02 -4.35
C ILE A 214 -8.42 -9.31 -4.32
N PRO A 215 -8.47 -10.04 -3.18
CA PRO A 215 -9.14 -11.34 -3.11
C PRO A 215 -10.65 -11.13 -2.92
N TRP A 216 -11.31 -10.51 -3.91
CA TRP A 216 -12.71 -10.10 -3.85
C TRP A 216 -13.65 -11.18 -3.33
N LYS A 217 -13.47 -12.45 -3.75
CA LYS A 217 -14.32 -13.56 -3.29
C LYS A 217 -14.11 -13.93 -1.80
N LEU A 218 -12.91 -13.74 -1.27
CA LEU A 218 -12.66 -13.90 0.17
C LEU A 218 -13.28 -12.75 0.96
N LEU A 219 -13.16 -11.51 0.46
CA LEU A 219 -13.79 -10.33 1.07
C LEU A 219 -15.32 -10.46 1.09
N GLU A 220 -15.91 -10.95 0.00
CA GLU A 220 -17.35 -11.28 -0.08
C GLU A 220 -17.75 -12.31 1.00
N ASP A 221 -16.99 -13.41 1.13
CA ASP A 221 -17.28 -14.44 2.14
C ASP A 221 -17.11 -13.92 3.59
N ILE A 222 -16.16 -13.03 3.84
CA ILE A 222 -16.00 -12.33 5.14
C ILE A 222 -17.20 -11.42 5.42
N VAL A 223 -17.62 -10.62 4.45
CA VAL A 223 -18.75 -9.69 4.63
C VAL A 223 -20.04 -10.46 4.88
N TYR A 224 -20.30 -11.56 4.15
CA TYR A 224 -21.46 -12.43 4.45
C TYR A 224 -21.43 -12.94 5.90
N GLU A 225 -20.29 -13.47 6.38
CA GLU A 225 -20.20 -14.00 7.75
C GLU A 225 -20.37 -12.89 8.81
N VAL A 226 -19.89 -11.66 8.55
CA VAL A 226 -20.10 -10.50 9.43
C VAL A 226 -21.57 -10.04 9.45
N ILE A 227 -22.26 -10.05 8.29
CA ILE A 227 -23.70 -9.73 8.20
C ILE A 227 -24.54 -10.77 8.92
N GLU A 228 -24.32 -12.07 8.64
CA GLU A 228 -25.06 -13.17 9.27
C GLU A 228 -24.91 -13.19 10.80
N ASN A 229 -23.76 -12.76 11.32
CA ASN A 229 -23.46 -12.67 12.75
C ASN A 229 -23.70 -11.27 13.37
N GLU A 230 -24.59 -10.46 12.80
CA GLU A 230 -25.02 -9.15 13.33
C GLU A 230 -23.85 -8.18 13.64
N GLY A 231 -22.83 -8.16 12.77
CA GLY A 231 -21.65 -7.31 12.92
C GLY A 231 -20.59 -7.91 13.86
N SER A 232 -20.63 -9.21 14.14
CA SER A 232 -19.49 -9.90 14.76
C SER A 232 -18.37 -10.11 13.75
N ILE A 233 -17.14 -9.78 14.16
CA ILE A 233 -15.91 -10.04 13.38
C ILE A 233 -15.17 -11.29 13.86
N GLU A 234 -15.75 -12.06 14.79
CA GLU A 234 -15.25 -13.37 15.19
C GLU A 234 -15.55 -14.38 14.07
N LEU A 235 -14.67 -14.42 13.07
CA LEU A 235 -14.80 -15.28 11.90
C LEU A 235 -14.56 -16.76 12.25
N SER A 236 -15.21 -17.65 11.50
CA SER A 236 -15.06 -19.10 11.60
C SER A 236 -13.62 -19.58 11.33
N ASP A 237 -13.21 -20.67 12.01
CA ASP A 237 -11.88 -21.29 11.84
C ASP A 237 -11.55 -21.56 10.35
N ALA A 238 -12.54 -22.01 9.57
CA ALA A 238 -12.39 -22.29 8.15
C ALA A 238 -12.19 -21.04 7.29
N LEU A 239 -12.74 -19.89 7.69
CA LEU A 239 -12.52 -18.63 7.01
C LEU A 239 -11.17 -18.00 7.41
N ASN A 240 -10.76 -18.14 8.69
CA ASN A 240 -9.43 -17.76 9.16
C ASN A 240 -8.32 -18.55 8.43
N GLU A 241 -8.47 -19.86 8.27
CA GLU A 241 -7.53 -20.70 7.50
C GLU A 241 -7.42 -20.21 6.05
N ARG A 242 -8.54 -19.89 5.40
CA ARG A 242 -8.55 -19.32 4.04
C ARG A 242 -7.92 -17.93 3.96
N ILE A 243 -8.02 -17.11 5.01
CA ILE A 243 -7.32 -15.81 5.10
C ILE A 243 -5.81 -16.05 5.15
N GLU A 244 -5.32 -16.96 5.99
CA GLU A 244 -3.90 -17.30 6.08
C GLU A 244 -3.35 -17.84 4.75
N GLU A 245 -4.06 -18.78 4.10
CA GLU A 245 -3.71 -19.29 2.77
C GLU A 245 -3.64 -18.17 1.72
N THR A 246 -4.63 -17.27 1.72
CA THR A 246 -4.71 -16.17 0.76
C THR A 246 -3.60 -15.14 0.99
N LEU A 247 -3.20 -14.88 2.23
CA LEU A 247 -2.06 -13.99 2.53
C LEU A 247 -0.74 -14.54 1.98
N GLU A 248 -0.49 -15.85 2.06
CA GLU A 248 0.72 -16.46 1.48
C GLU A 248 0.65 -16.49 -0.07
N LEU A 249 -0.54 -16.66 -0.67
CA LEU A 249 -0.74 -16.52 -2.12
C LEU A 249 -0.51 -15.08 -2.61
N LEU A 250 -1.00 -14.07 -1.88
CA LEU A 250 -0.77 -12.66 -2.17
C LEU A 250 0.72 -12.30 -2.07
N ARG A 251 1.42 -12.83 -1.07
CA ARG A 251 2.88 -12.77 -0.97
C ARG A 251 3.57 -13.34 -2.21
N GLN A 252 3.16 -14.52 -2.68
CA GLN A 252 3.75 -15.11 -3.87
C GLN A 252 3.47 -14.24 -5.11
N LYS A 253 2.23 -13.76 -5.29
CA LYS A 253 1.89 -12.87 -6.40
C LYS A 253 2.71 -11.57 -6.36
N LEU A 254 2.88 -10.95 -5.20
CA LEU A 254 3.72 -9.76 -5.04
C LEU A 254 5.16 -10.03 -5.49
N ARG A 255 5.74 -11.18 -5.12
CA ARG A 255 7.06 -11.59 -5.61
C ARG A 255 7.10 -11.73 -7.13
N GLU A 256 6.13 -12.41 -7.73
CA GLU A 256 6.03 -12.60 -9.19
C GLU A 256 5.90 -11.26 -9.95
N VAL A 257 5.14 -10.31 -9.39
CA VAL A 257 5.00 -8.94 -9.92
C VAL A 257 6.33 -8.18 -9.87
N LEU A 258 7.09 -8.29 -8.77
CA LEU A 258 8.41 -7.66 -8.64
C LEU A 258 9.46 -8.29 -9.58
N GLU A 259 9.42 -9.61 -9.78
CA GLU A 259 10.23 -10.31 -10.79
C GLU A 259 9.83 -9.92 -12.23
N SER A 260 8.55 -9.60 -12.47
CA SER A 260 8.06 -9.05 -13.74
C SER A 260 8.61 -7.64 -14.03
N LEU A 261 8.61 -6.75 -13.03
CA LEU A 261 9.19 -5.39 -13.13
C LEU A 261 10.66 -5.41 -13.55
N GLU A 262 11.46 -6.31 -12.98
CA GLU A 262 12.85 -6.49 -13.37
C GLU A 262 12.99 -6.81 -14.87
N SER A 263 12.10 -7.65 -15.39
CA SER A 263 12.09 -8.03 -16.81
C SER A 263 11.71 -6.87 -17.75
N MET A 264 10.88 -5.94 -17.28
CA MET A 264 10.52 -4.72 -17.99
C MET A 264 11.62 -3.66 -17.94
N LEU A 265 12.35 -3.54 -16.83
CA LEU A 265 13.54 -2.69 -16.68
C LEU A 265 14.69 -3.13 -17.60
N LEU A 266 14.81 -4.44 -17.81
CA LEU A 266 15.95 -5.06 -18.45
C LEU A 266 15.49 -6.01 -19.56
N PRO A 267 14.91 -5.49 -20.67
CA PRO A 267 14.42 -6.32 -21.76
C PRO A 267 15.52 -7.26 -22.26
N LYS A 268 15.24 -8.56 -22.19
CA LYS A 268 16.15 -9.62 -22.66
C LYS A 268 16.52 -9.32 -24.11
N LYS A 269 17.82 -9.18 -24.39
CA LYS A 269 18.31 -9.06 -25.77
C LYS A 269 17.89 -10.32 -26.55
N ALA A 270 17.17 -10.09 -27.64
CA ALA A 270 16.91 -11.08 -28.69
C ALA A 270 18.22 -11.48 -29.41
#